data_AF-A0A7L2VT54-F1
#
_entry.id   AF-A0A7L2VT54-F1
#
_cell.length_a   1.000
_cell.length_b   1.000
_cell.length_c   1.000
_cell.angle_alpha   90.00
_cell.angle_beta   90.00
_cell.angle_gamma   90.00
#
_symmetry.space_group_name_H-M   'P 1'
#
loop_
_entity.id
_entity.type
_entity.pdbx_description
1 polymer ?
#
loop_
_entity_poly.entity_id
_entity_poly.type
_entity_poly.pdbx_seq_one_letter_code
_entity_poly.pdbx_strand_id
1 'polypeptide(L)'
;RGPDPEAFLHVELVVENGTGGLAPARPLTWQLEYPGQDPEAQKDKLVWEIQVAERDVRALVPLVQELEILNTAPLTGVPRLVPVKLVVVEAGGVITEPPDPPGCESADKQVLQVSDGCGAVFVGGKESRGARGARVDFWWRRLHASLLFTVWAPLLPLRVQLGDTVLEQVRGWRLPGGPDSAPSEAEEPGEEGERRARGCRPQYQRTGVRVLALFVAHPLDGGRHLSYLPGPEWRLDVAHLLAGRTRVQDPRVA
;
A
#
# COMPACT_ATOMS: atom_id res chain seq x y z
N ARG A 1 -13.38 -19.40 71.93
CA ARG A 1 -13.73 -19.06 70.53
C ARG A 1 -13.03 -17.74 70.26
N GLY A 2 -11.91 -17.76 69.53
CA GLY A 2 -11.18 -16.52 69.23
C GLY A 2 -12.03 -15.60 68.35
N PRO A 3 -11.76 -14.28 68.32
CA PRO A 3 -12.47 -13.37 67.44
C PRO A 3 -12.28 -13.82 65.99
N ASP A 4 -13.36 -13.92 65.23
CA ASP A 4 -13.30 -14.16 63.79
C ASP A 4 -12.42 -13.07 63.15
N PRO A 5 -11.54 -13.42 62.20
CA PRO A 5 -10.72 -12.43 61.52
C PRO A 5 -11.62 -11.44 60.79
N GLU A 6 -11.28 -10.15 60.88
CA GLU A 6 -12.00 -9.08 60.17
C GLU A 6 -12.19 -9.45 58.70
N ALA A 7 -13.44 -9.61 58.28
CA ALA A 7 -13.77 -9.93 56.89
C ALA A 7 -13.69 -8.63 56.08
N PHE A 8 -12.61 -8.49 55.30
CA PHE A 8 -12.45 -7.36 54.38
C PHE A 8 -13.34 -7.55 53.15
N LEU A 9 -14.22 -6.58 52.90
CA LEU A 9 -14.93 -6.45 51.62
C LEU A 9 -14.03 -5.67 50.65
N HIS A 10 -13.76 -6.24 49.48
CA HIS A 10 -13.04 -5.58 48.40
C HIS A 10 -14.00 -5.30 47.24
N VAL A 11 -13.83 -4.14 46.61
CA VAL A 11 -14.56 -3.74 45.41
C VAL A 11 -13.52 -3.29 44.39
N GLU A 12 -13.48 -3.95 43.24
CA GLU A 12 -12.63 -3.55 42.12
C GLU A 12 -13.42 -2.63 41.18
N LEU A 13 -12.82 -1.49 40.84
CA LEU A 13 -13.41 -0.46 40.00
C LEU A 13 -12.53 -0.30 38.76
N VAL A 14 -13.13 -0.42 37.57
CA VAL A 14 -12.44 -0.20 36.29
C VAL A 14 -13.03 1.04 35.63
N VAL A 15 -12.16 1.97 35.23
CA VAL A 15 -12.56 3.14 34.45
C VAL A 15 -12.47 2.78 32.98
N GLU A 16 -13.61 2.56 32.32
CA GLU A 16 -13.66 2.39 30.87
C GLU A 16 -13.35 3.72 30.17
N ASN A 17 -12.67 3.67 29.02
CA ASN A 17 -12.27 4.83 28.22
C ASN A 17 -13.50 5.66 27.80
N GLY A 18 -13.96 6.56 28.65
CA GLY A 18 -15.10 7.44 28.37
C GLY A 18 -14.70 8.59 27.44
N THR A 19 -15.44 8.76 26.35
CA THR A 19 -15.26 9.76 25.28
C THR A 19 -15.61 11.21 25.66
N GLY A 20 -15.51 11.59 26.93
CA GLY A 20 -15.96 12.92 27.34
C GLY A 20 -15.38 13.41 28.65
N GLY A 21 -14.69 14.55 28.57
CA GLY A 21 -14.44 15.43 29.71
C GLY A 21 -13.02 15.36 30.27
N LEU A 22 -12.35 16.51 30.19
CA LEU A 22 -11.07 16.89 30.80
C LEU A 22 -11.08 16.88 32.35
N ALA A 23 -12.02 16.19 33.00
CA ALA A 23 -12.14 16.23 34.45
C ALA A 23 -11.06 15.32 35.07
N PRO A 24 -10.07 15.88 35.80
CA PRO A 24 -8.99 15.11 36.42
C PRO A 24 -9.51 14.20 37.54
N ALA A 25 -10.71 14.47 38.06
CA ALA A 25 -11.37 13.68 39.08
C ALA A 25 -12.78 13.26 38.63
N ARG A 26 -13.15 12.00 38.87
CA ARG A 26 -14.51 11.48 38.66
C ARG A 26 -15.14 11.16 40.01
N PRO A 27 -16.31 11.73 40.34
CA PRO A 27 -17.00 11.43 41.59
C PRO A 27 -17.60 10.02 41.52
N LEU A 28 -17.29 9.20 42.53
CA LEU A 28 -17.92 7.92 42.81
C LEU A 28 -18.77 8.07 44.07
N THR A 29 -20.08 7.93 43.93
CA THR A 29 -21.00 7.93 45.07
C THR A 29 -21.28 6.50 45.50
N TRP A 30 -21.10 6.19 46.77
CA TRP A 30 -21.41 4.88 47.34
C TRP A 30 -22.11 5.00 48.69
N GLN A 31 -22.81 3.94 49.07
CA GLN A 31 -23.52 3.84 50.34
C GLN A 31 -23.42 2.40 50.84
N LEU A 32 -23.32 2.23 52.16
CA LEU A 32 -23.24 0.92 52.81
C LEU A 32 -24.60 0.56 53.40
N GLU A 33 -25.03 -0.67 53.17
CA GLU A 33 -26.30 -1.18 53.71
C GLU A 33 -26.04 -2.46 54.49
N TYR A 34 -26.47 -2.51 55.75
CA TYR A 34 -26.38 -3.70 56.58
C TYR A 34 -27.72 -4.44 56.65
N PRO A 35 -27.71 -5.78 56.71
CA PRO A 35 -28.93 -6.56 56.91
C PRO A 35 -29.63 -6.16 58.22
N GLY A 36 -30.93 -5.86 58.14
CA GLY A 36 -31.76 -5.48 59.30
C GLY A 36 -31.86 -3.98 59.58
N GLN A 37 -31.23 -3.12 58.79
CA GLN A 37 -31.49 -1.67 58.82
C GLN A 37 -32.86 -1.33 58.23
N ASP A 38 -33.52 -0.33 58.83
CA ASP A 38 -34.77 0.24 58.35
C ASP A 38 -34.58 0.82 56.92
N PRO A 39 -35.38 0.41 55.92
CA PRO A 39 -35.29 0.93 54.56
C PRO A 39 -35.52 2.45 54.46
N GLU A 40 -36.24 3.07 55.41
CA GLU A 40 -36.52 4.52 55.45
C GLU A 40 -35.45 5.31 56.21
N ALA A 41 -34.49 4.65 56.87
CA ALA A 41 -33.43 5.34 57.59
C ALA A 41 -32.53 6.14 56.64
N GLN A 42 -32.19 7.37 57.03
CA GLN A 42 -31.27 8.21 56.27
C GLN A 42 -29.87 7.57 56.28
N LYS A 43 -29.44 7.07 55.11
CA LYS A 43 -28.12 6.46 54.92
C LYS A 43 -27.13 7.51 54.45
N ASP A 44 -25.92 7.47 55.00
CA ASP A 44 -24.84 8.36 54.59
C ASP A 44 -24.37 7.98 53.19
N LYS A 45 -24.58 8.89 52.24
CA LYS A 45 -23.98 8.81 50.91
C LYS A 45 -22.59 9.41 50.97
N LEU A 46 -21.59 8.59 50.69
CA LEU A 46 -20.20 9.01 50.64
C LEU A 46 -19.83 9.26 49.18
N VAL A 47 -19.12 10.36 48.94
CA VAL A 47 -18.61 10.71 47.62
C VAL A 47 -17.09 10.62 47.68
N TRP A 48 -16.51 9.82 46.79
CA TRP A 48 -15.08 9.73 46.57
C TRP A 48 -14.72 10.40 45.26
N GLU A 49 -13.59 11.10 45.21
CA GLU A 49 -13.05 11.66 43.98
C GLU A 49 -11.92 10.78 43.45
N ILE A 50 -12.18 10.04 42.38
CA ILE A 50 -11.18 9.19 41.73
C ILE A 50 -10.38 10.04 40.76
N GLN A 51 -9.10 10.23 41.02
CA GLN A 51 -8.20 10.92 40.11
C GLN A 51 -7.95 10.04 38.88
N VAL A 52 -8.32 10.54 37.70
CA VAL A 52 -8.08 9.87 36.40
C VAL A 52 -7.04 10.69 35.65
N ALA A 53 -5.81 10.19 35.62
CA ALA A 53 -4.76 10.78 34.81
C ALA A 53 -4.97 10.42 33.32
N GLU A 54 -4.67 11.36 32.42
CA GLU A 54 -4.47 11.00 31.02
C GLU A 54 -3.35 9.94 30.92
N ARG A 55 -3.51 9.00 29.98
CA ARG A 55 -2.48 8.03 29.64
C ARG A 55 -1.17 8.77 29.40
N ASP A 56 -0.13 8.42 30.16
CA ASP A 56 1.20 9.03 30.05
C ASP A 56 1.92 8.49 28.82
N VAL A 57 1.47 8.92 27.63
CA VAL A 57 2.04 8.53 26.35
C VAL A 57 3.38 9.23 26.15
N ARG A 58 4.43 8.44 25.90
CA ARG A 58 5.82 8.89 25.75
C ARG A 58 6.28 8.96 24.31
N ALA A 59 5.77 8.09 23.43
CA ALA A 59 6.20 8.04 22.04
C ALA A 59 5.08 7.63 21.08
N LEU A 60 5.15 8.15 19.86
CA LEU A 60 4.42 7.67 18.69
C LEU A 60 5.39 6.88 17.83
N VAL A 61 5.02 5.68 17.42
CA VAL A 61 5.88 4.79 16.64
C VAL A 61 5.14 4.27 15.40
N PRO A 62 5.53 4.71 14.19
CA PRO A 62 5.05 4.14 12.95
C PRO A 62 5.79 2.84 12.63
N LEU A 63 5.03 1.76 12.44
CA LEU A 63 5.54 0.42 12.13
C LEU A 63 5.22 0.07 10.68
N VAL A 64 6.23 -0.39 9.94
CA VAL A 64 6.11 -0.84 8.55
C VAL A 64 6.94 -2.09 8.34
N GLN A 65 6.54 -2.93 7.39
CA GLN A 65 7.29 -4.14 7.04
C GLN A 65 8.51 -3.83 6.16
N GLU A 66 8.40 -2.80 5.32
CA GLU A 66 9.41 -2.46 4.32
C GLU A 66 9.54 -0.93 4.21
N LEU A 67 10.78 -0.45 4.11
CA LEU A 67 11.10 0.96 3.84
C LEU A 67 11.61 1.18 2.40
N GLU A 68 11.66 0.12 1.60
CA GLU A 68 12.13 0.15 0.22
C GLU A 68 11.00 -0.24 -0.73
N ILE A 69 10.73 0.62 -1.71
CA ILE A 69 9.58 0.49 -2.61
C ILE A 69 10.05 0.49 -4.06
N LEU A 70 9.74 -0.58 -4.77
CA LEU A 70 9.87 -0.64 -6.23
C LEU A 70 8.57 -0.16 -6.88
N ASN A 71 8.59 1.05 -7.46
CA ASN A 71 7.43 1.63 -8.10
C ASN A 71 7.29 1.12 -9.56
N THR A 72 6.49 0.07 -9.75
CA THR A 72 6.15 -0.44 -11.10
C THR A 72 4.86 0.15 -11.65
N ALA A 73 4.15 0.97 -10.88
CA ALA A 73 2.86 1.54 -11.26
C ALA A 73 2.89 2.36 -12.56
N PRO A 74 3.96 3.13 -12.89
CA PRO A 74 4.07 3.78 -14.20
C PRO A 74 4.03 2.81 -15.39
N LEU A 75 4.43 1.54 -15.18
CA LEU A 75 4.46 0.51 -16.22
C LEU A 75 3.19 -0.33 -16.22
N THR A 76 2.73 -0.75 -15.03
CA THR A 76 1.62 -1.69 -14.86
C THR A 76 0.27 -1.00 -14.69
N GLY A 77 0.24 0.28 -14.32
CA GLY A 77 -0.93 1.02 -13.84
C GLY A 77 -1.54 0.46 -12.56
N VAL A 78 -0.84 -0.45 -11.86
CA VAL A 78 -1.28 -1.04 -10.60
C VAL A 78 -0.50 -0.37 -9.46
N PRO A 79 -1.17 0.27 -8.49
CA PRO A 79 -0.50 0.92 -7.38
C PRO A 79 0.19 -0.12 -6.47
N ARG A 80 1.31 0.26 -5.85
CA ARG A 80 1.94 -0.51 -4.77
C ARG A 80 1.69 0.17 -3.43
N LEU A 81 1.20 -0.59 -2.46
CA LEU A 81 0.80 -0.12 -1.15
C LEU A 81 1.60 -0.85 -0.05
N VAL A 82 2.14 -0.08 0.90
CA VAL A 82 2.85 -0.56 2.09
C VAL A 82 2.00 -0.19 3.31
N PRO A 83 1.45 -1.18 4.05
CA PRO A 83 0.69 -0.91 5.26
C PRO A 83 1.55 -0.25 6.34
N VAL A 84 0.95 0.71 7.04
CA VAL A 84 1.53 1.39 8.20
C VAL A 84 0.65 1.09 9.41
N LYS A 85 1.25 0.65 10.50
CA LYS A 85 0.59 0.53 11.80
C LYS A 85 1.15 1.57 12.76
N LEU A 86 0.31 2.51 13.20
CA LEU A 86 0.70 3.50 14.19
C LEU A 86 0.38 2.99 15.59
N VAL A 87 1.37 3.03 16.48
CA VAL A 87 1.20 2.67 17.88
C VAL A 87 1.74 3.77 18.79
N VAL A 88 1.16 3.87 19.98
CA VAL A 88 1.65 4.72 21.06
C VAL A 88 2.23 3.87 22.17
N VAL A 89 3.31 4.38 22.77
CA VAL A 89 3.98 3.72 23.90
C VAL A 89 3.75 4.56 25.15
N GLU A 90 3.12 3.96 26.15
CA GLU A 90 2.87 4.57 27.46
C GLU A 90 4.08 4.39 28.40
N ALA A 91 4.19 5.22 29.44
CA ALA A 91 5.30 5.16 30.40
C ALA A 91 5.43 3.79 31.11
N GLY A 92 4.32 3.05 31.25
CA GLY A 92 4.30 1.68 31.76
C GLY A 92 4.74 0.61 30.76
N GLY A 93 5.16 0.98 29.54
CA GLY A 93 5.55 0.05 28.47
C GLY A 93 4.38 -0.57 27.71
N VAL A 94 3.14 -0.17 28.02
CA VAL A 94 1.94 -0.61 27.31
C VAL A 94 1.94 -0.01 25.90
N ILE A 95 1.64 -0.86 24.91
CA ILE A 95 1.56 -0.48 23.50
C ILE A 95 0.10 -0.60 23.06
N THR A 96 -0.47 0.52 22.62
CA THR A 96 -1.83 0.57 22.09
C THR A 96 -1.88 1.37 20.79
N GLU A 97 -3.01 1.30 20.08
CA GLU A 97 -3.26 2.20 18.96
C GLU A 97 -3.69 3.58 19.48
N PRO A 98 -3.43 4.67 18.73
CA PRO A 98 -3.92 5.99 19.09
C PRO A 98 -5.46 5.99 19.20
N PRO A 99 -6.05 6.53 20.28
CA PRO A 99 -7.51 6.55 20.47
C PRO A 99 -8.23 7.51 19.52
N ASP A 100 -7.54 8.58 19.10
CA ASP A 100 -8.04 9.57 18.14
C ASP A 100 -7.29 9.42 16.81
N PRO A 101 -7.91 9.75 15.65
CA PRO A 101 -7.26 9.65 14.35
C PRO A 101 -5.92 10.42 14.29
N PRO A 102 -4.82 9.77 13.86
CA PRO A 102 -3.53 10.43 13.68
C PRO A 102 -3.50 11.27 12.38
N GLY A 103 -2.57 12.21 12.30
CA GLY A 103 -2.24 12.94 11.07
C GLY A 103 -0.96 12.43 10.43
N CYS A 104 -0.86 12.55 9.12
CA CYS A 104 0.32 12.19 8.35
C CYS A 104 0.46 13.00 7.07
N GLU A 105 1.69 13.18 6.62
CA GLU A 105 2.00 13.87 5.39
C GLU A 105 3.29 13.34 4.76
N SER A 106 3.28 13.16 3.44
CA SER A 106 4.50 12.93 2.67
C SER A 106 5.15 14.28 2.35
N ALA A 107 6.45 14.40 2.63
CA ALA A 107 7.25 15.57 2.32
C ALA A 107 7.41 15.78 0.80
N ASP A 108 7.37 14.71 0.01
CA ASP A 108 7.41 14.77 -1.46
C ASP A 108 6.33 13.87 -2.08
N LYS A 109 5.17 14.48 -2.37
CA LYS A 109 4.01 13.82 -2.99
C LYS A 109 4.26 13.40 -4.45
N GLN A 110 5.37 13.85 -5.07
CA GLN A 110 5.76 13.40 -6.42
C GLN A 110 6.57 12.10 -6.41
N VAL A 111 6.99 11.64 -5.22
CA VAL A 111 7.74 10.39 -5.03
C VAL A 111 6.88 9.34 -4.32
N LEU A 112 6.14 9.77 -3.30
CA LEU A 112 5.42 8.86 -2.41
C LEU A 112 4.18 9.54 -1.81
N GLN A 113 3.07 8.82 -1.73
CA GLN A 113 1.85 9.30 -1.09
C GLN A 113 1.54 8.52 0.20
N VAL A 114 0.71 9.12 1.05
CA VAL A 114 0.17 8.50 2.27
C VAL A 114 -1.36 8.56 2.20
N SER A 115 -2.03 7.54 2.73
CA SER A 115 -3.49 7.52 2.78
C SER A 115 -4.03 8.50 3.82
N ASP A 116 -5.27 8.98 3.62
CA ASP A 116 -5.90 9.96 4.52
C ASP A 116 -6.00 9.48 5.98
N GLY A 117 -6.14 8.16 6.18
CA GLY A 117 -6.18 7.53 7.51
C GLY A 117 -4.82 7.09 8.06
N CYS A 118 -3.71 7.44 7.38
CA CYS A 118 -2.34 7.10 7.79
C CYS A 118 -2.01 5.61 7.94
N GLY A 119 -2.90 4.73 7.49
CA GLY A 119 -2.73 3.27 7.56
C GLY A 119 -1.94 2.69 6.40
N ALA A 120 -1.54 3.51 5.42
CA ALA A 120 -0.81 3.03 4.25
C ALA A 120 -0.01 4.15 3.57
N VAL A 121 1.13 3.76 3.02
CA VAL A 121 1.99 4.57 2.15
C VAL A 121 2.03 3.89 0.79
N PHE A 122 1.92 4.65 -0.31
CA PHE A 122 1.73 4.06 -1.62
C PHE A 122 2.32 4.88 -2.77
N VAL A 123 2.55 4.19 -3.88
CA VAL A 123 2.90 4.77 -5.19
C VAL A 123 1.84 4.36 -6.20
N GLY A 124 1.23 5.35 -6.86
CA GLY A 124 0.05 5.19 -7.71
C GLY A 124 0.31 5.34 -9.21
N GLY A 125 1.55 5.65 -9.60
CA GLY A 125 1.97 5.76 -11.00
C GLY A 125 1.95 7.19 -11.55
N LYS A 126 1.41 8.15 -10.79
CA LYS A 126 1.64 9.59 -11.04
C LYS A 126 3.05 10.00 -10.60
N GLU A 127 3.59 9.29 -9.61
CA GLU A 127 4.94 9.45 -9.08
C GLU A 127 5.91 8.80 -10.06
N SER A 128 6.50 9.60 -10.95
CA SER A 128 7.47 9.12 -11.95
C SER A 128 8.91 9.20 -11.47
N ARG A 129 9.15 9.76 -10.28
CA ARG A 129 10.47 9.98 -9.70
C ARG A 129 10.67 9.10 -8.47
N GLY A 130 11.81 8.40 -8.42
CA GLY A 130 12.26 7.73 -7.21
C GLY A 130 13.15 8.65 -6.38
N ALA A 131 13.21 8.43 -5.05
CA ALA A 131 14.12 9.15 -4.15
C ALA A 131 14.60 8.26 -3.01
N ARG A 132 15.81 8.52 -2.52
CA ARG A 132 16.36 7.90 -1.30
C ARG A 132 16.05 8.78 -0.10
N GLY A 133 15.34 8.23 0.88
CA GLY A 133 14.97 8.96 2.10
C GLY A 133 13.74 9.86 1.94
N ALA A 134 12.82 9.53 1.03
CA ALA A 134 11.52 10.17 0.95
C ALA A 134 10.83 10.12 2.33
N ARG A 135 10.65 11.29 2.95
CA ARG A 135 10.17 11.39 4.32
C ARG A 135 8.64 11.39 4.37
N VAL A 136 8.08 10.55 5.23
CA VAL A 136 6.67 10.60 5.62
C VAL A 136 6.62 10.93 7.11
N ASP A 137 5.96 12.02 7.44
CA ASP A 137 5.80 12.52 8.78
C ASP A 137 4.45 12.06 9.34
N PHE A 138 4.45 11.61 10.60
CA PHE A 138 3.29 11.17 11.35
C PHE A 138 3.22 11.97 12.63
N TRP A 139 2.02 12.38 13.03
CA TRP A 139 1.82 13.10 14.27
C TRP A 139 0.51 12.72 14.94
N TRP A 140 0.53 12.80 16.27
CA TRP A 140 -0.65 12.63 17.09
C TRP A 140 -0.50 13.49 18.33
N ARG A 141 -1.43 14.45 18.51
CA ARG A 141 -1.33 15.50 19.53
C ARG A 141 0.00 16.25 19.42
N ARG A 142 0.88 16.13 20.43
CA ARG A 142 2.21 16.75 20.49
C ARG A 142 3.35 15.84 20.04
N LEU A 143 3.03 14.58 19.71
CA LEU A 143 4.02 13.57 19.36
C LEU A 143 4.23 13.56 17.85
N HIS A 144 5.49 13.48 17.45
CA HIS A 144 5.90 13.44 16.05
C HIS A 144 6.82 12.24 15.84
N ALA A 145 6.69 11.61 14.67
CA ALA A 145 7.56 10.56 14.21
C ALA A 145 7.68 10.65 12.69
N SER A 146 8.78 10.13 12.13
CA SER A 146 9.01 10.15 10.69
C SER A 146 9.57 8.82 10.23
N LEU A 147 9.19 8.41 9.02
CA LEU A 147 9.81 7.31 8.30
C LEU A 147 10.52 7.82 7.05
N LEU A 148 11.65 7.21 6.71
CA LEU A 148 12.44 7.53 5.51
C LEU A 148 12.37 6.35 4.56
N PHE A 149 11.66 6.51 3.46
CA PHE A 149 11.50 5.49 2.42
C PHE A 149 12.53 5.64 1.30
N THR A 150 12.97 4.54 0.72
CA THR A 150 13.66 4.54 -0.56
C THR A 150 12.69 4.08 -1.64
N VAL A 151 12.39 4.95 -2.59
CA VAL A 151 11.50 4.66 -3.73
C VAL A 151 12.33 4.56 -4.99
N TRP A 152 12.25 3.44 -5.67
CA TRP A 152 12.88 3.19 -6.97
C TRP A 152 11.84 3.33 -8.06
N ALA A 153 12.08 4.23 -9.02
CA ALA A 153 11.19 4.44 -10.15
C ALA A 153 11.87 4.07 -11.48
N PRO A 154 11.12 3.59 -12.48
CA PRO A 154 11.67 3.26 -13.78
C PRO A 154 12.10 4.54 -14.49
N LEU A 155 13.33 4.55 -15.00
CA LEU A 155 13.83 5.62 -15.85
C LEU A 155 13.21 5.46 -17.24
N LEU A 156 12.42 6.46 -17.65
CA LEU A 156 11.79 6.52 -18.96
C LEU A 156 12.62 7.39 -19.93
N PRO A 157 12.64 7.08 -21.24
CA PRO A 157 11.94 5.97 -21.90
C PRO A 157 12.62 4.61 -21.68
N LEU A 158 11.83 3.52 -21.78
CA LEU A 158 12.32 2.15 -21.69
C LEU A 158 13.09 1.74 -22.96
N ARG A 159 13.98 0.74 -22.85
CA ARG A 159 14.72 0.21 -24.00
C ARG A 159 14.08 -1.06 -24.52
N VAL A 160 13.60 -1.05 -25.76
CA VAL A 160 13.09 -2.25 -26.43
C VAL A 160 14.23 -2.95 -27.18
N GLN A 161 14.32 -4.26 -27.08
CA GLN A 161 15.24 -5.11 -27.82
C GLN A 161 14.46 -6.22 -28.53
N LEU A 162 14.79 -6.43 -29.80
CA LEU A 162 14.28 -7.51 -30.63
C LEU A 162 15.42 -8.50 -30.84
N GLY A 163 15.12 -9.79 -30.87
CA GLY A 163 16.10 -10.81 -31.29
C GLY A 163 16.49 -10.60 -32.75
N ASP A 164 15.57 -10.97 -33.64
CA ASP A 164 15.62 -10.67 -35.08
C ASP A 164 14.71 -9.49 -35.43
N THR A 165 15.20 -8.58 -36.27
CA THR A 165 14.43 -7.43 -36.79
C THR A 165 13.81 -7.69 -38.15
N VAL A 166 14.23 -8.77 -38.83
CA VAL A 166 13.74 -9.19 -40.14
C VAL A 166 13.20 -10.60 -39.98
N LEU A 167 11.90 -10.78 -40.19
CA LEU A 167 11.20 -12.06 -40.05
C LEU A 167 10.87 -12.61 -41.43
N GLU A 168 11.30 -13.83 -41.71
CA GLU A 168 10.99 -14.47 -42.99
C GLU A 168 9.64 -15.19 -42.95
N GLN A 169 9.01 -15.35 -44.12
CA GLN A 169 7.82 -16.18 -44.28
C GLN A 169 8.18 -17.66 -44.10
N VAL A 170 7.46 -18.37 -43.25
CA VAL A 170 7.57 -19.82 -43.10
C VAL A 170 6.93 -20.50 -44.30
N ARG A 171 7.76 -21.01 -45.20
CA ARG A 171 7.30 -21.72 -46.41
C ARG A 171 6.53 -22.98 -46.03
N GLY A 172 5.44 -23.25 -46.73
CA GLY A 172 4.60 -24.44 -46.53
C GLY A 172 3.61 -24.36 -45.37
N TRP A 173 3.65 -23.32 -44.55
CA TRP A 173 2.68 -23.09 -43.46
C TRP A 173 1.67 -22.01 -43.86
N ARG A 174 0.38 -22.37 -43.87
CA ARG A 174 -0.73 -21.45 -44.15
C ARG A 174 -1.80 -21.63 -43.09
N LEU A 175 -2.24 -20.53 -42.48
CA LEU A 175 -3.36 -20.58 -41.54
C LEU A 175 -4.69 -20.50 -42.31
N PRO A 176 -5.70 -21.32 -41.99
CA PRO A 176 -7.04 -21.17 -42.53
C PRO A 176 -7.59 -19.79 -42.22
N GLY A 177 -8.22 -19.12 -43.19
CA GLY A 177 -8.85 -17.82 -42.99
C GLY A 177 -9.97 -17.90 -41.95
N GLY A 178 -9.90 -17.03 -40.93
CA GLY A 178 -11.00 -16.84 -39.99
C GLY A 178 -12.26 -16.28 -40.68
N PRO A 179 -13.44 -16.39 -40.06
CA PRO A 179 -14.72 -16.01 -40.68
C PRO A 179 -14.80 -14.52 -41.10
N ASP A 180 -13.95 -13.64 -40.55
CA ASP A 180 -13.92 -12.21 -40.83
C ASP A 180 -12.94 -11.78 -41.94
N SER A 181 -12.29 -12.70 -42.63
CA SER A 181 -11.53 -12.36 -43.84
C SER A 181 -12.50 -12.15 -45.00
N ALA A 182 -12.95 -10.91 -45.21
CA ALA A 182 -13.62 -10.53 -46.44
C ALA A 182 -12.73 -10.91 -47.65
N PRO A 183 -13.29 -11.51 -48.71
CA PRO A 183 -12.52 -11.79 -49.92
C PRO A 183 -12.18 -10.46 -50.58
N SER A 184 -10.89 -10.20 -50.84
CA SER A 184 -10.52 -9.14 -51.76
C SER A 184 -11.01 -9.56 -53.14
N GLU A 185 -11.92 -8.78 -53.71
CA GLU A 185 -12.39 -8.94 -55.09
C GLU A 185 -11.25 -8.69 -56.07
N ALA A 186 -10.58 -9.77 -56.46
CA ALA A 186 -9.89 -9.89 -57.73
C ALA A 186 -9.64 -11.39 -57.95
N GLU A 187 -10.50 -12.05 -58.72
CA GLU A 187 -10.10 -12.94 -59.81
C GLU A 187 -11.31 -13.52 -60.57
N GLU A 188 -11.16 -13.53 -61.89
CA GLU A 188 -12.07 -13.96 -62.97
C GLU A 188 -12.55 -15.42 -62.85
N PRO A 189 -13.65 -15.81 -63.53
CA PRO A 189 -14.25 -17.14 -63.38
C PRO A 189 -13.49 -18.18 -64.21
N GLY A 190 -12.76 -19.08 -63.54
CA GLY A 190 -12.12 -20.26 -64.12
C GLY A 190 -12.40 -21.52 -63.30
N GLU A 191 -13.18 -22.41 -63.91
CA GLU A 191 -13.51 -23.82 -63.67
C GLU A 191 -13.15 -24.55 -62.35
N GLU A 192 -14.16 -25.30 -61.90
CA GLU A 192 -14.28 -26.23 -60.78
C GLU A 192 -13.04 -27.06 -60.39
N GLY A 193 -12.40 -26.63 -59.29
CA GLY A 193 -11.58 -27.47 -58.43
C GLY A 193 -11.44 -26.80 -57.06
N GLU A 194 -12.05 -27.39 -56.02
CA GLU A 194 -11.92 -27.00 -54.60
C GLU A 194 -12.50 -25.64 -54.16
N ARG A 195 -13.79 -25.65 -53.86
CA ARG A 195 -14.50 -24.66 -53.02
C ARG A 195 -13.99 -24.56 -51.56
N ARG A 196 -12.67 -24.61 -51.28
CA ARG A 196 -12.12 -24.69 -49.90
C ARG A 196 -10.90 -23.83 -49.57
N ALA A 197 -10.39 -22.96 -50.44
CA ALA A 197 -9.39 -21.99 -50.00
C ALA A 197 -10.06 -20.78 -49.34
N ARG A 198 -10.69 -20.99 -48.17
CA ARG A 198 -11.05 -19.88 -47.27
C ARG A 198 -9.76 -19.17 -46.86
N GLY A 199 -9.40 -18.10 -47.57
CA GLY A 199 -8.42 -17.07 -47.23
C GLY A 199 -7.16 -17.56 -46.48
N CYS A 200 -6.34 -18.40 -47.12
CA CYS A 200 -5.07 -18.82 -46.52
C CYS A 200 -4.11 -17.63 -46.37
N ARG A 201 -3.68 -17.31 -45.14
CA ARG A 201 -2.70 -16.24 -44.90
C ARG A 201 -1.29 -16.81 -44.67
N PRO A 202 -0.23 -16.13 -45.17
CA PRO A 202 1.14 -16.54 -44.93
C PRO A 202 1.50 -16.43 -43.43
N GLN A 203 2.23 -17.41 -42.91
CA GLN A 203 2.79 -17.38 -41.55
C GLN A 203 4.23 -16.84 -41.62
N TYR A 204 4.59 -15.91 -40.72
CA TYR A 204 5.96 -15.43 -40.57
C TYR A 204 6.63 -16.02 -39.32
N GLN A 205 7.96 -16.00 -39.31
CA GLN A 205 8.78 -16.29 -38.13
C GLN A 205 8.40 -15.38 -36.96
N ARG A 206 8.77 -15.78 -35.74
CA ARG A 206 8.53 -15.00 -34.52
C ARG A 206 9.85 -14.71 -33.83
N THR A 207 10.00 -13.49 -33.34
CA THR A 207 11.16 -13.04 -32.56
C THR A 207 10.74 -12.73 -31.12
N GLY A 208 11.66 -12.93 -30.19
CA GLY A 208 11.47 -12.49 -28.81
C GLY A 208 11.58 -10.97 -28.71
N VAL A 209 10.66 -10.36 -27.97
CA VAL A 209 10.72 -8.94 -27.61
C VAL A 209 11.08 -8.82 -26.13
N ARG A 210 12.12 -8.07 -25.83
CA ARG A 210 12.53 -7.74 -24.46
C ARG A 210 12.34 -6.25 -24.23
N VAL A 211 11.86 -5.88 -23.05
CA VAL A 211 11.73 -4.47 -22.67
C VAL A 211 12.55 -4.28 -21.41
N LEU A 212 13.60 -3.49 -21.50
CA LEU A 212 14.58 -3.31 -20.45
C LEU A 212 14.38 -1.97 -19.74
N ALA A 213 14.32 -2.00 -18.41
CA ALA A 213 14.20 -0.83 -17.54
C ALA A 213 15.43 -0.68 -16.62
N LEU A 214 15.77 0.56 -16.31
CA LEU A 214 16.65 0.93 -15.20
C LEU A 214 15.77 1.50 -14.09
N PHE A 215 15.98 1.08 -12.85
CA PHE A 215 15.29 1.66 -11.70
C PHE A 215 16.23 2.56 -10.93
N VAL A 216 15.80 3.78 -10.66
CA VAL A 216 16.64 4.83 -10.10
C VAL A 216 15.97 5.53 -8.92
N ALA A 217 16.81 6.08 -8.04
CA ALA A 217 16.39 6.93 -6.94
C ALA A 217 17.29 8.17 -6.87
N HIS A 218 16.67 9.34 -6.74
CA HIS A 218 17.35 10.62 -6.62
C HIS A 218 17.80 10.87 -5.17
N PRO A 219 18.94 11.55 -4.96
CA PRO A 219 19.31 12.07 -3.65
C PRO A 219 18.40 13.26 -3.28
N LEU A 220 18.11 13.46 -1.99
CA LEU A 220 17.25 14.55 -1.52
C LEU A 220 17.96 15.91 -1.54
N ASP A 221 19.28 15.88 -1.40
CA ASP A 221 20.21 17.01 -1.33
C ASP A 221 20.44 17.70 -2.68
N GLY A 222 19.65 17.36 -3.71
CA GLY A 222 19.77 17.96 -5.04
C GLY A 222 21.03 17.55 -5.81
N GLY A 223 21.77 16.56 -5.28
CA GLY A 223 22.90 15.95 -5.95
C GLY A 223 22.51 15.39 -7.32
N ARG A 224 23.46 15.41 -8.27
CA ARG A 224 23.23 14.89 -9.63
C ARG A 224 23.37 13.36 -9.73
N HIS A 225 23.94 12.72 -8.71
CA HIS A 225 24.25 11.30 -8.78
C HIS A 225 23.03 10.45 -8.42
N LEU A 226 22.45 9.80 -9.42
CA LEU A 226 21.38 8.84 -9.22
C LEU A 226 21.92 7.57 -8.57
N SER A 227 21.16 7.00 -7.65
CA SER A 227 21.35 5.61 -7.26
C SER A 227 20.60 4.71 -8.24
N TYR A 228 21.13 3.52 -8.48
CA TYR A 228 20.57 2.53 -9.41
C TYR A 228 20.30 1.22 -8.69
N LEU A 229 19.21 0.54 -9.04
CA LEU A 229 18.87 -0.77 -8.50
C LEU A 229 18.92 -1.85 -9.60
N PRO A 230 19.72 -2.94 -9.42
CA PRO A 230 20.72 -3.15 -8.37
C PRO A 230 22.02 -2.36 -8.60
N GLY A 231 22.26 -1.87 -9.83
CA GLY A 231 23.45 -1.11 -10.21
C GLY A 231 23.28 -0.47 -11.60
N PRO A 232 24.14 0.47 -12.01
CA PRO A 232 24.00 1.25 -13.25
C PRO A 232 24.14 0.41 -14.55
N GLU A 233 24.82 -0.72 -14.48
CA GLU A 233 25.05 -1.66 -15.58
C GLU A 233 23.91 -2.66 -15.78
N TRP A 234 23.06 -2.83 -14.76
CA TRP A 234 21.99 -3.82 -14.77
C TRP A 234 20.71 -3.22 -15.34
N ARG A 235 20.16 -3.86 -16.36
CA ARG A 235 18.82 -3.54 -16.87
C ARG A 235 17.91 -4.73 -16.66
N LEU A 236 16.75 -4.49 -16.08
CA LEU A 236 15.78 -5.54 -15.77
C LEU A 236 14.79 -5.71 -16.92
N ASP A 237 14.53 -6.95 -17.30
CA ASP A 237 13.52 -7.28 -18.31
C ASP A 237 12.11 -7.20 -17.72
N VAL A 238 11.39 -6.15 -18.10
CA VAL A 238 10.03 -5.81 -17.65
C VAL A 238 8.97 -6.11 -18.71
N ALA A 239 9.29 -6.88 -19.76
CA ALA A 239 8.32 -7.24 -20.81
C ALA A 239 7.03 -7.86 -20.23
N HIS A 240 7.16 -8.71 -19.20
CA HIS A 240 6.03 -9.34 -18.52
C HIS A 240 5.08 -8.34 -17.83
N LEU A 241 5.61 -7.23 -17.30
CA LEU A 241 4.80 -6.16 -16.68
C LEU A 241 3.98 -5.38 -17.70
N LEU A 242 4.44 -5.36 -18.96
CA LEU A 242 3.85 -4.60 -20.04
C LEU A 242 2.96 -5.44 -20.96
N ALA A 243 2.94 -6.76 -20.82
CA ALA A 243 2.27 -7.68 -21.76
C ALA A 243 0.81 -7.32 -22.05
N GLY A 244 0.04 -6.90 -21.03
CA GLY A 244 -1.36 -6.47 -21.20
C GLY A 244 -1.54 -5.07 -21.81
N ARG A 245 -0.45 -4.32 -21.98
CA ARG A 245 -0.42 -2.91 -22.42
C ARG A 245 0.32 -2.72 -23.75
N THR A 246 1.09 -3.72 -24.20
CA THR A 246 1.73 -3.73 -25.51
C THR A 246 0.71 -3.98 -26.61
N ARG A 247 0.79 -3.21 -27.68
CA ARG A 247 0.01 -3.43 -28.91
C ARG A 247 0.93 -3.44 -30.10
N VAL A 248 0.63 -4.34 -31.03
CA VAL A 248 1.24 -4.35 -32.35
C VAL A 248 0.60 -3.22 -33.17
N GLN A 249 1.42 -2.32 -33.70
CA GLN A 249 0.94 -1.20 -34.50
C GLN A 249 0.41 -1.66 -35.87
N ASP A 250 1.12 -2.58 -36.52
CA ASP A 250 0.69 -3.19 -37.77
C ASP A 250 0.66 -4.73 -37.64
N PRO A 251 -0.52 -5.35 -37.44
CA PRO A 251 -0.68 -6.79 -37.32
C PRO A 251 -0.54 -7.53 -38.66
N ARG A 252 -0.30 -6.83 -39.78
CA ARG A 252 -0.03 -7.46 -41.08
C ARG A 252 1.44 -7.85 -41.23
N VAL A 253 2.32 -7.25 -40.42
CA VAL A 253 3.77 -7.42 -40.46
C VAL A 253 4.28 -8.28 -39.27
N ALA A 254 3.43 -8.58 -38.29
CA ALA A 254 3.78 -9.31 -37.06
C ALA A 254 2.81 -10.45 -36.73
#